data_AF-A0A7Y4UEL3-F1
#
_entry.id   AF-A0A7Y4UEL3-F1
#
_cell.length_a   1.000
_cell.length_b   1.000
_cell.length_c   1.000
_cell.angle_alpha   90.00
_cell.angle_beta   90.00
_cell.angle_gamma   90.00
#
_symmetry.space_group_name_H-M   'P 1'
#
loop_
_entity.id
_entity.type
_entity.pdbx_description
1 polymer ?
#
loop_
_entity_poly.entity_id
_entity_poly.type
_entity_poly.pdbx_seq_one_letter_code
_entity_poly.pdbx_strand_id
1 'polypeptide(L)'
;AELPVFKVTCHKDALPHPYLGRTIYTNDPGRALITGKCADVGSIVMGQFRGLAARAPYFSNGSAKNLRELVDFYDRRFDMKLTEQDKVDLVNFLSVL
;
A
#
# COMPACT_ATOMS: atom_id res chain seq x y z
N ALA A 1 -18.36 8.40 0.52
CA ALA A 1 -17.97 9.79 0.81
C ALA A 1 -16.61 10.02 0.15
N GLU A 2 -16.39 11.16 -0.50
CA GLU A 2 -15.08 11.52 -1.03
C GLU A 2 -14.10 11.77 0.12
N LEU A 3 -12.92 11.16 0.06
CA LEU A 3 -11.84 11.42 1.01
C LEU A 3 -11.12 12.73 0.63
N PRO A 4 -10.63 13.51 1.62
CA PRO A 4 -9.86 14.72 1.33
C PRO A 4 -8.60 14.37 0.53
N VAL A 5 -8.26 15.23 -0.44
CA VAL A 5 -7.02 15.10 -1.23
C VAL A 5 -6.02 16.14 -0.71
N PHE A 6 -4.87 15.67 -0.24
CA PHE A 6 -3.77 16.51 0.19
C PHE A 6 -2.84 16.78 -0.98
N LYS A 7 -2.47 18.06 -1.16
CA LYS A 7 -1.37 18.46 -2.02
C LYS A 7 -0.09 18.57 -1.20
N VAL A 8 0.83 17.63 -1.38
CA VAL A 8 2.16 17.66 -0.78
C VAL A 8 3.14 18.28 -1.78
N THR A 9 3.87 19.32 -1.37
CA THR A 9 4.87 19.99 -2.20
C THR A 9 6.24 19.90 -1.54
N CYS A 10 7.17 19.28 -2.24
CA CYS A 10 8.54 19.09 -1.79
C CYS A 10 9.36 20.37 -1.89
N HIS A 11 10.13 20.66 -0.83
CA HIS A 11 11.10 21.74 -0.85
C HIS A 11 12.10 21.55 -2.00
N LYS A 12 12.54 22.64 -2.63
CA LYS A 12 13.43 22.58 -3.81
C LYS A 12 14.74 21.84 -3.51
N ASP A 13 15.26 22.02 -2.31
CA ASP A 13 16.52 21.43 -1.87
C ASP A 13 16.39 19.97 -1.38
N ALA A 14 15.16 19.48 -1.21
CA ALA A 14 14.92 18.09 -0.87
C ALA A 14 14.98 17.21 -2.12
N LEU A 15 15.46 15.97 -1.94
CA LEU A 15 15.31 14.93 -2.96
C LEU A 15 13.82 14.72 -3.27
N PRO A 16 13.43 14.66 -4.55
CA PRO A 16 12.04 14.39 -4.92
C PRO A 16 11.62 12.97 -4.51
N HIS A 17 10.32 12.73 -4.41
CA HIS A 17 9.81 11.38 -4.20
C HIS A 17 10.15 10.52 -5.43
N PRO A 18 10.70 9.31 -5.25
CA PRO A 18 11.29 8.51 -6.34
C PRO A 18 10.30 8.19 -7.48
N TYR A 19 9.01 8.06 -7.16
CA TYR A 19 7.98 7.71 -8.15
C TYR A 19 6.97 8.83 -8.45
N LEU A 20 6.90 9.86 -7.60
CA LEU A 20 5.80 10.84 -7.63
C LEU A 20 6.30 12.27 -7.88
N GLY A 21 7.62 12.48 -7.88
CA GLY A 21 8.22 13.79 -8.12
C GLY A 21 8.10 14.73 -6.92
N ARG A 22 7.82 16.02 -7.19
CA ARG A 22 7.81 17.08 -6.18
C ARG A 22 6.43 17.52 -5.72
N THR A 23 5.42 17.37 -6.57
CA THR A 23 4.04 17.76 -6.25
C THR A 23 3.20 16.51 -6.29
N ILE A 24 2.70 16.09 -5.14
CA ILE A 24 2.06 14.80 -4.94
C ILE A 24 0.64 15.06 -4.45
N TYR A 25 -0.33 14.40 -5.07
CA TYR A 25 -1.71 14.38 -4.63
C TYR A 25 -2.00 13.01 -4.04
N THR A 26 -2.40 12.97 -2.77
CA THR A 26 -2.71 11.73 -2.06
C THR A 26 -3.80 11.96 -1.04
N ASN A 27 -4.63 10.94 -0.79
CA ASN A 27 -5.57 10.95 0.33
C ASN A 27 -4.89 10.65 1.67
N ASP A 28 -3.71 10.04 1.64
CA ASP A 28 -2.94 9.67 2.84
C ASP A 28 -1.44 9.96 2.60
N PRO A 29 -0.88 11.02 3.21
CA PRO A 29 0.56 11.29 3.16
C PRO A 29 1.40 10.29 3.98
N GLY A 30 0.78 9.49 4.86
CA GLY A 30 1.45 8.44 5.62
C GLY A 30 2.56 8.96 6.53
N ARG A 31 3.69 8.24 6.53
CA ARG A 31 4.85 8.53 7.39
C ARG A 31 5.44 9.93 7.19
N ALA A 32 5.24 10.57 6.04
CA ALA A 32 5.68 11.95 5.80
C ALA A 32 5.06 12.97 6.77
N LEU A 33 3.88 12.70 7.35
CA LEU A 33 3.28 13.56 8.38
C LEU A 33 4.13 13.59 9.67
N ILE A 34 4.92 12.55 9.90
CA ILE A 34 5.79 12.43 11.07
C ILE A 34 7.21 12.89 10.74
N THR A 35 7.76 12.45 9.60
CA THR A 35 9.17 12.69 9.28
C THR A 35 9.42 14.01 8.57
N GLY A 36 8.40 14.59 7.93
CA GLY A 36 8.54 15.77 7.06
C GLY A 36 9.34 15.52 5.78
N LYS A 37 9.72 14.27 5.47
CA LYS A 37 10.55 13.94 4.30
C LYS A 37 9.69 13.59 3.09
N CYS A 38 10.07 14.13 1.94
CA CYS A 38 9.40 13.83 0.66
C CYS A 38 9.46 12.38 0.23
N ALA A 39 10.56 11.68 0.54
CA ALA A 39 10.70 10.27 0.24
C ALA A 39 9.74 9.37 1.03
N ASP A 40 9.20 9.85 2.16
CA ASP A 40 8.29 9.08 3.01
C ASP A 40 6.80 9.29 2.65
N VAL A 41 6.48 10.06 1.60
CA VAL A 41 5.09 10.35 1.21
C VAL A 41 4.40 9.07 0.76
N GLY A 42 3.28 8.74 1.39
CA GLY A 42 2.54 7.49 1.15
C GLY A 42 3.22 6.24 1.69
N SER A 43 4.34 6.39 2.41
CA SER A 43 4.99 5.26 3.08
C SER A 43 4.20 4.86 4.33
N ILE A 44 3.97 3.55 4.47
CA ILE A 44 3.22 2.94 5.57
C ILE A 44 4.05 1.82 6.17
N VAL A 45 3.96 1.62 7.48
CA VAL A 45 4.61 0.50 8.16
C VAL A 45 3.95 -0.82 7.75
N MET A 46 4.75 -1.82 7.42
CA MET A 46 4.25 -3.17 7.15
C MET A 46 3.66 -3.77 8.43
N GLY A 47 2.41 -4.22 8.34
CA GLY A 47 1.74 -4.94 9.43
C GLY A 47 2.26 -6.36 9.59
N GLN A 48 2.09 -6.93 10.79
CA GLN A 48 2.28 -8.37 11.02
C GLN A 48 1.17 -9.17 10.32
N PHE A 49 1.50 -10.37 9.85
CA PHE A 49 0.51 -11.28 9.22
C PHE A 49 -0.04 -12.35 10.17
N ARG A 50 0.28 -12.29 11.48
CA ARG A 50 -0.31 -13.22 12.45
C ARG A 50 -1.80 -12.94 12.62
N GLY A 51 -2.64 -13.95 12.40
CA GLY A 51 -4.09 -13.85 12.38
C GLY A 51 -4.61 -13.00 11.23
N LEU A 52 -3.96 -13.05 10.07
CA LEU A 52 -4.30 -12.21 8.91
C LEU A 52 -5.71 -12.55 8.40
N ALA A 53 -6.03 -13.83 8.27
CA ALA A 53 -7.27 -14.30 7.65
C ALA A 53 -8.55 -13.75 8.31
N ALA A 54 -8.50 -13.46 9.61
CA ALA A 54 -9.63 -12.96 10.39
C ALA A 54 -9.78 -11.42 10.36
N ARG A 55 -8.94 -10.69 9.61
CA ARG A 55 -8.85 -9.22 9.65
C ARG A 55 -9.16 -8.52 8.32
N ALA A 56 -9.99 -9.13 7.47
CA ALA A 56 -10.57 -8.40 6.36
C ALA A 56 -11.44 -7.21 6.86
N PRO A 57 -11.53 -6.09 6.11
CA PRO A 57 -10.84 -5.80 4.86
C PRO A 57 -9.36 -5.39 5.06
N TYR A 58 -8.53 -5.66 4.06
CA TYR A 58 -7.09 -5.45 4.05
C TYR A 58 -6.68 -4.07 3.50
N PHE A 59 -5.40 -3.72 3.73
CA PHE A 59 -4.79 -2.40 3.52
C PHE A 59 -5.27 -1.33 4.50
N SER A 60 -4.47 -0.27 4.71
CA SER A 60 -4.79 0.79 5.69
C SER A 60 -6.08 1.54 5.40
N ASN A 61 -6.53 1.53 4.14
CA ASN A 61 -7.79 2.13 3.69
C ASN A 61 -8.91 1.09 3.50
N GLY A 62 -8.67 -0.19 3.79
CA GLY A 62 -9.66 -1.25 3.62
C GLY A 62 -10.05 -1.56 2.18
N SER A 63 -9.19 -1.26 1.18
CA SER A 63 -9.58 -1.36 -0.23
C SER A 63 -9.67 -2.80 -0.76
N ALA A 64 -9.07 -3.80 -0.10
CA ALA A 64 -9.17 -5.20 -0.49
C ALA A 64 -10.10 -5.96 0.47
N LYS A 65 -11.18 -6.53 -0.05
CA LYS A 65 -12.23 -7.18 0.75
C LYS A 65 -11.86 -8.59 1.20
N ASN A 66 -10.94 -9.24 0.50
CA ASN A 66 -10.58 -10.64 0.71
C ASN A 66 -9.10 -10.88 0.35
N LEU A 67 -8.57 -12.07 0.70
CA LEU A 67 -7.17 -12.42 0.47
C LEU A 67 -6.82 -12.48 -1.03
N ARG A 68 -7.79 -12.84 -1.88
CA ARG A 68 -7.60 -12.89 -3.32
C ARG A 68 -7.31 -11.50 -3.89
N GLU A 69 -8.09 -10.49 -3.50
CA GLU A 69 -7.86 -9.09 -3.88
C GLU A 69 -6.52 -8.55 -3.37
N LEU A 70 -6.09 -8.97 -2.17
CA LEU A 70 -4.76 -8.63 -1.64
C LEU A 70 -3.65 -9.22 -2.52
N VAL A 71 -3.74 -10.50 -2.88
CA VAL A 71 -2.75 -11.17 -3.74
C VAL A 71 -2.72 -10.54 -5.14
N ASP A 72 -3.88 -10.30 -5.74
CA ASP A 72 -3.99 -9.67 -7.07
C ASP A 72 -3.47 -8.22 -7.08
N PHE A 73 -3.55 -7.50 -5.95
CA PHE A 73 -2.92 -6.19 -5.82
C PHE A 73 -1.39 -6.29 -5.90
N TYR A 74 -0.78 -7.19 -5.13
CA TYR A 74 0.68 -7.31 -5.10
C TYR A 74 1.27 -7.91 -6.36
N ASP A 75 0.59 -8.87 -6.99
CA ASP A 75 0.96 -9.43 -8.29
C ASP A 75 1.08 -8.31 -9.34
N ARG A 76 0.09 -7.42 -9.44
CA ARG A 76 0.14 -6.26 -10.34
C ARG A 76 1.17 -5.21 -9.92
N ARG A 77 1.27 -4.92 -8.63
CA ARG A 77 2.16 -3.87 -8.10
C ARG A 77 3.64 -4.21 -8.35
N PHE A 78 3.99 -5.49 -8.34
CA PHE A 78 5.35 -5.97 -8.52
C PHE A 78 5.60 -6.69 -9.85
N ASP A 79 4.60 -6.75 -10.75
CA ASP A 79 4.67 -7.50 -12.02
C ASP A 79 5.17 -8.94 -11.81
N MET A 80 4.60 -9.64 -10.82
CA MET A 80 5.08 -10.97 -10.41
C MET A 80 4.73 -12.06 -11.42
N LYS A 81 3.69 -11.86 -12.24
CA LYS A 81 3.22 -12.77 -13.29
C LYS A 81 2.83 -14.14 -12.71
N LEU A 82 2.15 -14.13 -11.56
CA LEU A 82 1.67 -15.34 -10.91
C LEU A 82 0.61 -16.03 -11.77
N THR A 83 0.71 -17.35 -11.88
CA THR A 83 -0.36 -18.15 -12.47
C THR A 83 -1.58 -18.19 -11.55
N GLU A 84 -2.74 -18.60 -12.06
CA GLU A 84 -3.92 -18.78 -11.22
C GLU A 84 -3.70 -19.78 -10.08
N GLN A 85 -2.90 -20.83 -10.33
CA GLN A 85 -2.56 -21.81 -9.31
C GLN A 85 -1.68 -21.19 -8.21
N ASP A 86 -0.66 -20.42 -8.57
CA ASP A 86 0.21 -19.74 -7.59
C ASP A 86 -0.61 -18.80 -6.69
N LYS A 87 -1.61 -18.12 -7.25
CA LYS A 87 -2.50 -17.25 -6.49
C LYS A 87 -3.37 -18.02 -5.51
N VAL A 88 -3.94 -19.15 -5.93
CA VAL A 88 -4.73 -20.03 -5.05
C VAL A 88 -3.87 -20.56 -3.91
N ASP A 89 -2.67 -21.04 -4.21
CA ASP A 89 -1.77 -21.60 -3.20
C ASP A 89 -1.30 -20.53 -2.21
N LEU A 90 -1.00 -19.32 -2.69
CA LEU A 90 -0.67 -18.20 -1.82
C LEU A 90 -1.84 -17.78 -0.94
N VAL A 91 -3.07 -17.74 -1.46
CA VAL A 91 -4.27 -17.47 -0.66
C VAL A 91 -4.45 -18.55 0.42
N ASN A 92 -4.28 -19.82 0.08
CA ASN A 92 -4.36 -20.93 1.04
C ASN A 92 -3.31 -20.78 2.15
N PHE A 93 -2.07 -20.45 1.79
CA PHE A 93 -1.01 -20.19 2.76
C PHE A 93 -1.35 -19.02 3.69
N LEU A 94 -1.81 -17.89 3.15
CA LEU A 94 -2.21 -16.72 3.94
C LEU A 94 -3.44 -16.98 4.82
N SER A 95 -4.30 -17.93 4.44
CA SER A 95 -5.52 -18.27 5.19
C SER A 95 -5.25 -18.93 6.55
N VAL A 96 -4.07 -19.52 6.73
CA VAL A 96 -3.68 -20.22 7.97
C VAL A 96 -2.75 -19.40 8.87
N LEU A 97 -2.43 -18.16 8.48
CA LEU A 97 -1.56 -17.25 9.26
C LEU A 97 -2.29 -16.46 10.34
#